data_AF-R7J4S2-F1
#
_entry.id   AF-R7J4S2-F1
#
_cell.length_a   1.000
_cell.length_b   1.000
_cell.length_c   1.000
_cell.angle_alpha   90.00
_cell.angle_beta   90.00
_cell.angle_gamma   90.00
#
_symmetry.space_group_name_H-M   'P 1'
#
loop_
_entity.id
_entity.type
_entity.pdbx_description
1 polymer ?
#
loop_
_entity_poly.entity_id
_entity_poly.type
_entity_poly.pdbx_seq_one_letter_code
_entity_poly.pdbx_strand_id
1 'polypeptide(L)'
;MAMARGGREFFITGHSEYSPYTLNDEYIRDLNKGLPISVPKNYYRNDDPAQGPVVRWRGHANLLFTNWLNYYVYQSTPFRCEDIRLLGELQ
;
A
#
# COMPACT_ATOMS: atom_id res chain seq x y z
N MET A 1 -9.49 1.68 0.20
CA MET A 1 -9.40 0.45 -0.61
C MET A 1 -10.78 0.19 -1.19
N ALA A 2 -10.86 -0.18 -2.46
CA ALA A 2 -12.06 -0.74 -3.07
C ALA A 2 -11.77 -2.15 -3.59
N MET A 3 -12.79 -3.01 -3.58
CA MET A 3 -12.73 -4.37 -4.09
C MET A 3 -13.86 -4.56 -5.11
N ALA A 4 -13.59 -5.29 -6.18
CA ALA A 4 -14.58 -5.65 -7.19
C ALA A 4 -14.40 -7.11 -7.65
N ARG A 5 -15.39 -7.63 -8.39
CA ARG A 5 -15.37 -8.98 -8.97
C ARG A 5 -15.06 -10.07 -7.94
N GLY A 6 -15.75 -10.05 -6.81
CA GLY A 6 -15.56 -11.00 -5.72
C GLY A 6 -14.14 -11.10 -5.15
N GLY A 7 -13.33 -10.03 -5.20
CA GLY A 7 -11.94 -10.07 -4.71
C GLY A 7 -10.89 -10.44 -5.75
N ARG A 8 -11.26 -10.44 -7.04
CA ARG A 8 -10.28 -10.52 -8.14
C ARG A 8 -9.63 -9.18 -8.44
N GLU A 9 -10.23 -8.08 -8.00
CA GLU A 9 -9.68 -6.74 -8.14
C GLU A 9 -9.59 -6.04 -6.80
N PHE A 10 -8.43 -5.43 -6.57
CA PHE A 10 -8.16 -4.58 -5.43
C PHE A 10 -7.59 -3.25 -5.92
N PHE A 11 -8.19 -2.17 -5.44
CA PHE A 11 -7.74 -0.82 -5.74
C PHE A 11 -7.28 -0.14 -4.45
N ILE A 12 -5.99 0.19 -4.40
CA ILE A 12 -5.34 0.82 -3.26
C ILE A 12 -4.76 2.13 -3.76
N THR A 13 -5.31 3.25 -3.28
CA THR A 13 -4.95 4.60 -3.73
C THR A 13 -3.84 5.24 -2.91
N GLY A 14 -3.35 4.53 -1.89
CA GLY A 14 -2.24 4.97 -1.05
C GLY A 14 -1.07 4.00 -1.15
N HIS A 15 -0.01 4.31 -0.42
CA HIS A 15 1.25 3.57 -0.50
C HIS A 15 1.55 2.81 0.80
N SER A 16 0.76 1.77 1.08
CA SER A 16 0.96 0.95 2.29
C SER A 16 2.30 0.21 2.28
N GLU A 17 2.88 -0.02 1.10
CA GLU A 17 4.17 -0.64 0.87
C GLU A 17 5.37 0.25 1.23
N TYR A 18 5.17 1.57 1.41
CA TYR A 18 6.28 2.48 1.65
C TYR A 18 7.09 2.12 2.89
N SER A 19 8.41 2.18 2.69
CA SER A 19 9.37 2.07 3.77
C SER A 19 9.35 3.33 4.63
N PRO A 20 9.87 3.27 5.87
CA PRO A 20 9.82 4.40 6.79
C PRO A 20 10.33 5.71 6.21
N TYR A 21 11.34 5.68 5.35
CA TYR A 21 12.02 6.86 4.79
C TYR A 21 11.62 7.22 3.36
N THR A 22 10.72 6.47 2.69
CA THR A 22 10.37 6.76 1.29
C THR A 22 9.82 8.19 1.13
N LEU A 23 8.86 8.57 1.97
CA LEU A 23 8.26 9.91 1.94
C LEU A 23 9.23 11.00 2.41
N ASN A 24 10.19 10.66 3.28
CA ASN A 24 11.30 11.54 3.66
C ASN A 24 12.18 11.85 2.45
N ASP A 25 12.57 10.83 1.71
CA ASP A 25 13.48 10.98 0.58
C ASP A 25 12.81 11.80 -0.55
N GLU A 26 11.50 11.62 -0.75
CA GLU A 26 10.70 12.49 -1.62
C GLU A 26 10.68 13.94 -1.14
N TYR A 27 10.42 14.16 0.15
CA TYR A 27 10.40 15.51 0.75
C TYR A 27 11.76 16.21 0.61
N ILE A 28 12.86 15.54 0.96
CA ILE A 28 14.22 16.09 0.86
C ILE A 28 14.60 16.35 -0.59
N ARG A 29 14.28 15.42 -1.51
CA ARG A 29 14.52 15.59 -2.95
C ARG A 29 13.85 16.85 -3.48
N ASP A 30 12.59 17.08 -3.12
CA ASP A 30 11.80 18.18 -3.65
C ASP A 30 12.13 19.52 -2.95
N LEU A 31 12.53 19.47 -1.68
CA LEU A 31 13.09 20.62 -0.97
C LEU A 31 14.40 21.09 -1.62
N ASN A 32 15.29 20.16 -1.97
CA ASN A 32 16.56 20.46 -2.64
C ASN A 32 16.37 21.05 -4.05
N LYS A 33 15.21 20.82 -4.67
CA LYS A 33 14.82 21.46 -5.95
C LYS A 33 14.21 22.85 -5.76
N GLY A 34 14.00 23.30 -4.53
CA GLY A 34 13.34 24.57 -4.22
C GLY A 34 11.86 24.59 -4.57
N LEU A 35 11.20 23.42 -4.62
CA LEU A 35 9.77 23.35 -4.95
C LEU A 35 8.90 23.88 -3.79
N PRO A 36 7.76 24.52 -4.07
CA PRO A 36 6.84 25.00 -3.03
C PRO A 36 6.01 23.83 -2.45
N ILE A 37 6.68 22.96 -1.68
CA ILE A 37 6.08 21.79 -1.04
C ILE A 37 5.88 22.00 0.46
N SER A 38 4.93 21.26 1.04
CA SER A 38 4.68 21.25 2.48
C SER A 38 5.30 20.02 3.13
N VAL A 39 5.59 20.10 4.43
CA VAL A 39 6.00 18.95 5.24
C VAL A 39 4.92 17.85 5.15
N PRO A 40 5.29 16.57 4.97
CA PRO A 40 4.32 15.49 4.94
C PRO A 40 3.56 15.38 6.27
N LYS A 41 2.23 15.41 6.19
CA LYS A 41 1.35 15.46 7.37
C LYS A 41 1.41 14.16 8.16
N ASN A 42 1.47 14.26 9.49
CA ASN A 42 1.45 13.12 10.43
C ASN A 42 2.59 12.11 10.23
N TYR A 43 3.66 12.52 9.54
CA TYR A 43 4.77 11.66 9.18
C TYR A 43 5.94 11.83 10.15
N TYR A 44 6.38 13.07 10.43
CA TYR A 44 7.43 13.35 11.39
C TYR A 44 6.88 13.56 12.80
N ARG A 45 7.73 13.38 13.81
CA ARG A 45 7.40 13.79 15.18
C ARG A 45 7.37 15.32 15.24
N ASN A 46 6.28 15.89 15.75
CA ASN A 46 6.09 17.35 15.88
C ASN A 46 6.26 18.13 14.55
N ASP A 47 5.97 17.49 13.41
CA ASP A 47 6.18 18.03 12.06
C ASP A 47 7.64 18.49 11.78
N ASP A 48 8.61 17.91 12.50
CA ASP A 48 10.04 18.23 12.38
C ASP A 48 10.83 17.11 11.65
N PRO A 49 11.32 17.36 10.42
CA PRO A 49 12.11 16.40 9.67
C PRO A 49 13.38 15.90 10.38
N ALA A 50 13.96 16.71 11.28
CA ALA A 50 15.16 16.32 12.03
C ALA A 50 14.88 15.24 13.08
N GLN A 51 13.62 15.07 13.50
CA GLN A 51 13.22 14.06 14.49
C GLN A 51 12.88 12.69 13.87
N GLY A 52 12.93 12.58 12.54
CA GLY A 52 12.67 11.34 11.81
C GLY A 52 11.19 10.90 11.79
N PRO A 53 10.86 9.89 10.96
CA PRO A 53 9.48 9.48 10.72
C PRO A 53 8.89 8.63 11.86
N VAL A 54 7.60 8.80 12.11
CA VAL A 54 6.79 7.98 13.01
C VAL A 54 5.99 6.98 12.17
N VAL A 55 6.41 5.72 12.16
CA VAL A 55 5.78 4.67 11.35
C VAL A 55 4.47 4.21 11.99
N ARG A 56 3.34 4.60 11.39
CA ARG A 56 1.99 4.24 11.87
C ARG A 56 1.24 3.26 10.96
N TRP A 57 1.72 3.03 9.73
CA TRP A 57 0.99 2.26 8.71
C TRP A 57 1.42 0.79 8.60
N ARG A 58 2.64 0.44 9.04
CA ARG A 58 3.26 -0.88 8.80
C ARG A 58 2.39 -2.06 9.26
N GLY A 59 1.70 -1.95 10.39
CA GLY A 59 0.82 -3.02 10.87
C GLY A 59 -0.30 -3.34 9.88
N HIS A 60 -0.94 -2.30 9.33
CA HIS A 60 -2.00 -2.47 8.34
C HIS A 60 -1.45 -2.92 6.98
N ALA A 61 -0.25 -2.46 6.61
CA ALA A 61 0.43 -2.94 5.40
C ALA A 61 0.70 -4.45 5.46
N ASN A 62 1.22 -4.94 6.58
CA ASN A 62 1.45 -6.38 6.73
C ASN A 62 0.15 -7.17 6.62
N LEU A 63 -0.91 -6.74 7.32
CA LEU A 63 -2.22 -7.40 7.24
C LEU A 63 -2.78 -7.37 5.82
N LEU A 64 -2.63 -6.27 5.10
CA LEU A 64 -3.05 -6.15 3.71
C LEU A 64 -2.42 -7.24 2.84
N PHE A 65 -1.09 -7.35 2.81
CA PHE A 65 -0.39 -8.31 1.95
C PHE A 65 -0.61 -9.75 2.41
N THR A 66 -0.59 -10.01 3.72
CA THR A 66 -0.86 -11.36 4.26
C THR A 66 -2.27 -11.83 3.93
N ASN A 67 -3.29 -10.98 4.12
CA ASN A 67 -4.66 -11.34 3.82
C ASN A 67 -4.89 -11.50 2.32
N TRP A 68 -4.33 -10.62 1.51
CA TRP A 68 -4.40 -10.71 0.05
C TRP A 68 -3.83 -12.03 -0.46
N LEU A 69 -2.61 -12.39 -0.05
CA LEU A 69 -1.96 -13.63 -0.45
C LEU A 69 -2.73 -14.87 0.02
N ASN A 70 -3.12 -14.90 1.30
CA ASN A 70 -3.70 -16.12 1.87
C ASN A 70 -5.15 -16.35 1.44
N TYR A 71 -5.99 -15.31 1.49
CA TYR A 71 -7.43 -15.48 1.33
C TYR A 71 -7.94 -15.22 -0.09
N TYR A 72 -7.21 -14.43 -0.89
CA TYR A 72 -7.67 -14.03 -2.23
C TYR A 72 -6.80 -14.60 -3.35
N VAL A 73 -5.49 -14.75 -3.14
CA VAL A 73 -4.62 -15.42 -4.12
C VAL A 73 -4.66 -16.92 -3.90
N TYR A 74 -4.21 -17.41 -2.74
CA TYR A 74 -4.01 -18.83 -2.51
C TYR A 74 -5.32 -19.63 -2.46
N GLN A 75 -6.28 -19.21 -1.63
CA GLN A 75 -7.52 -19.97 -1.45
C GLN A 75 -8.51 -19.83 -2.62
N SER A 76 -8.52 -18.69 -3.32
CA SER A 76 -9.49 -18.43 -4.39
C SER A 76 -8.98 -18.80 -5.79
N THR A 77 -7.70 -19.17 -5.94
CA THR A 77 -7.15 -19.60 -7.23
C THR A 77 -7.10 -21.13 -7.32
N PRO A 78 -7.80 -21.76 -8.28
CA PRO A 78 -7.67 -23.18 -8.54
C PRO A 78 -6.22 -23.59 -8.79
N PHE A 79 -5.82 -24.75 -8.27
CA PHE A 79 -4.46 -25.27 -8.46
C PHE A 79 -4.11 -25.48 -9.94
N ARG A 80 -5.08 -25.97 -10.73
CA ARG A 80 -4.91 -26.11 -12.18
C ARG A 80 -5.33 -24.82 -12.86
N CYS A 81 -4.40 -24.23 -13.63
CA CYS A 81 -4.66 -23.00 -14.37
C CYS A 81 -5.86 -23.11 -15.32
N GLU A 82 -6.10 -24.30 -15.89
CA GLU A 82 -7.25 -24.52 -16.76
C GLU A 82 -8.60 -24.31 -16.06
N ASP A 83 -8.67 -24.46 -14.74
CA ASP A 83 -9.92 -24.36 -13.98
C ASP A 83 -10.26 -22.89 -13.64
N ILE A 84 -9.35 -21.94 -13.89
CA ILE A 84 -9.59 -20.50 -13.68
C ILE A 84 -10.78 -20.00 -14.51
N ARG A 85 -11.00 -20.56 -15.70
CA ARG A 85 -12.13 -20.23 -16.58
C ARG A 85 -13.48 -20.72 -16.02
N LEU A 86 -13.48 -21.65 -15.06
CA LEU A 86 -14.68 -22.10 -14.34
C LEU A 86 -15.08 -21.14 -13.21
N LEU A 87 -14.19 -20.21 -12.82
CA LEU A 87 -14.51 -19.21 -11.81
C LEU A 87 -15.56 -18.19 -12.28
N GLY A 88 -15.98 -18.20 -13.54
CA GLY A 88 -17.04 -17.34 -14.07
C GLY A 88 -16.71 -15.83 -14.10
N GLU A 89 -17.62 -15.04 -14.70
CA GLU A 89 -17.67 -13.59 -14.50
C GLU A 89 -18.24 -13.31 -13.10
N LEU A 90 -17.42 -13.45 -12.07
CA LEU A 90 -17.80 -13.09 -10.70
C LEU A 90 -18.09 -11.58 -10.67
N GLN A 91 -19.35 -11.23 -10.34
CA GLN A 91 -19.81 -9.85 -10.12
C GLN A 91 -18.92 -9.09 -9.12
#